data_AF-A0A9D7MPM7-F1
#
_entry.id   AF-A0A9D7MPM7-F1
#
_cell.length_a   1.000
_cell.length_b   1.000
_cell.length_c   1.000
_cell.angle_alpha   90.00
_cell.angle_beta   90.00
_cell.angle_gamma   90.00
#
_symmetry.space_group_name_H-M   'P 1'
#
loop_
_entity.id
_entity.type
_entity.pdbx_description
1 polymer ?
#
loop_
_entity_poly.entity_id
_entity_poly.type
_entity_poly.pdbx_seq_one_letter_code
_entity_poly.pdbx_strand_id
1 'polypeptide(L)' 'MEIIEKSIPSSKFDDVNLEGTTFNNVNLRNSTFSDVSFQNAKISNVNMVNVEISDCNLSGMKIEGILVLDMFEAYEKLQA' A
#
# COMPACT_ATOMS: atom_id res chain seq x y z
N MET A 1 8.38 6.93 18.74
CA MET A 1 9.82 6.91 18.43
C MET A 1 9.97 7.46 17.02
N GLU A 2 10.78 8.51 16.83
CA GLU A 2 11.00 9.08 15.50
C GLU A 2 12.34 8.56 14.96
N ILE A 3 12.33 7.98 13.76
CA ILE A 3 13.55 7.55 13.07
C ILE A 3 13.91 8.67 12.10
N ILE A 4 14.69 9.64 12.58
CA ILE A 4 15.21 10.75 11.77
C ILE A 4 16.63 10.38 11.32
N GLU A 5 16.94 10.55 10.04
CA GLU A 5 18.27 10.36 9.42
C GLU A 5 18.87 8.93 9.44
N LYS A 6 18.18 7.93 9.98
CA LYS A 6 18.66 6.54 9.95
C LYS A 6 18.18 5.78 8.72
N SER A 7 19.15 5.33 7.92
CA SER A 7 18.93 4.28 6.93
C SER A 7 18.88 2.93 7.65
N ILE A 8 17.82 2.15 7.41
CA ILE A 8 17.60 0.82 7.99
C ILE A 8 17.42 -0.25 6.90
N PRO A 9 18.36 -0.37 5.94
CA PRO A 9 18.21 -1.29 4.81
C PRO A 9 18.15 -2.73 5.31
N SER A 10 17.40 -3.57 4.60
CA SER A 10 17.24 -4.99 4.92
C SER A 10 16.65 -5.29 6.31
N SER A 11 15.98 -4.32 6.93
CA SER A 11 15.28 -4.54 8.20
C SER A 11 14.01 -5.35 8.01
N LYS A 12 13.70 -6.24 8.96
CA LYS A 12 12.45 -7.00 9.01
C LYS A 12 11.63 -6.53 10.22
N PHE A 13 10.35 -6.32 9.98
CA PHE A 13 9.35 -6.03 11.01
C PHE A 13 8.37 -7.21 11.01
N ASP A 14 8.41 -8.02 12.06
CA ASP A 14 7.67 -9.29 12.16
C ASP A 14 6.83 -9.25 13.44
N ASP A 15 5.52 -9.50 13.34
CA ASP A 15 4.56 -9.43 14.45
C ASP A 15 4.57 -8.11 15.25
N VAL A 16 4.74 -6.97 14.56
CA VAL A 16 4.72 -5.64 15.18
C VAL A 16 3.46 -4.83 14.84
N ASN A 17 2.95 -4.07 15.81
CA ASN A 17 1.90 -3.09 15.55
C ASN A 17 2.51 -1.74 15.11
N LEU A 18 2.21 -1.32 13.88
CA LEU A 18 2.61 -0.02 13.31
C LEU A 18 1.42 0.94 13.12
N GLU A 19 0.27 0.66 13.74
CA GLU A 19 -0.91 1.52 13.70
C GLU A 19 -0.57 2.96 14.09
N GLY A 20 -1.08 3.92 13.31
CA GLY A 20 -0.81 5.35 13.50
C GLY A 20 0.59 5.81 13.08
N THR A 21 1.46 4.91 12.62
CA THR A 21 2.80 5.29 12.11
C THR A 21 2.67 6.02 10.78
N THR A 22 3.43 7.10 10.62
CA THR A 22 3.52 7.85 9.35
C THR A 22 4.90 7.65 8.72
N PHE A 23 4.91 7.36 7.42
CA PHE A 23 6.13 7.20 6.63
C PHE A 23 6.31 8.39 5.69
N ASN A 24 7.02 9.42 6.14
CA ASN A 24 7.27 10.65 5.36
C ASN A 24 8.67 10.62 4.74
N ASN A 25 8.76 10.91 3.44
CA ASN A 25 10.03 11.00 2.70
C ASN A 25 10.92 9.74 2.80
N VAL A 26 10.29 8.56 2.86
CA VAL A 26 11.00 7.27 2.91
C VAL A 26 11.22 6.67 1.53
N ASN A 27 12.30 5.92 1.36
CA ASN A 27 12.50 5.08 0.18
C ASN A 27 12.13 3.63 0.51
N LEU A 28 11.01 3.15 -0.05
CA LEU A 28 10.51 1.78 0.11
C LEU A 28 10.71 0.93 -1.15
N ARG A 29 11.62 1.33 -2.06
CA ARG A 29 11.92 0.51 -3.24
C ARG A 29 12.35 -0.90 -2.83
N ASN A 30 11.84 -1.89 -3.57
CA ASN A 30 12.09 -3.31 -3.35
C ASN A 30 11.68 -3.82 -1.95
N SER A 31 10.82 -3.09 -1.24
CA SER A 31 10.21 -3.58 0.00
C SER A 31 9.01 -4.45 -0.31
N THR A 32 8.82 -5.50 0.48
CA THR A 32 7.67 -6.40 0.40
C THR A 32 6.81 -6.22 1.63
N PHE A 33 5.50 -6.18 1.44
CA PHE A 33 4.51 -6.12 2.50
C PHE A 33 3.65 -7.40 2.40
N SER A 34 3.95 -8.40 3.23
CA SER A 34 3.20 -9.66 3.32
C SER A 34 2.41 -9.67 4.62
N ASP A 35 1.16 -10.11 4.57
CA ASP A 35 0.31 -10.29 5.76
C ASP A 35 0.13 -9.02 6.62
N VAL A 36 0.13 -7.85 5.98
CA VAL A 36 -0.08 -6.57 6.64
C VAL A 36 -1.52 -6.08 6.50
N SER A 37 -1.98 -5.30 7.49
CA SER A 37 -3.24 -4.57 7.38
C SER A 37 -3.01 -3.14 6.90
N PHE A 38 -3.59 -2.79 5.76
CA PHE A 38 -3.70 -1.40 5.27
C PHE A 38 -5.09 -0.79 5.52
N GLN A 39 -5.88 -1.35 6.45
CA GLN A 39 -7.21 -0.82 6.76
C GLN A 39 -7.11 0.67 7.15
N ASN A 40 -7.93 1.50 6.52
CA ASN A 40 -7.97 2.96 6.70
C ASN A 40 -6.65 3.70 6.38
N ALA A 41 -5.66 3.03 5.78
CA ALA A 41 -4.43 3.69 5.36
C ALA A 41 -4.70 4.67 4.20
N LYS A 42 -4.01 5.82 4.23
CA LYS A 42 -4.01 6.77 3.11
C LYS A 42 -2.63 6.77 2.46
N ILE A 43 -2.60 6.39 1.19
CA ILE A 43 -1.40 6.40 0.36
C ILE A 43 -1.53 7.58 -0.60
N SER A 44 -0.73 8.62 -0.42
CA SER A 44 -0.79 9.85 -1.23
C SER A 44 0.59 10.43 -1.46
N ASN A 45 0.81 11.05 -2.63
CA ASN A 45 2.11 11.62 -3.03
C ASN A 45 3.25 10.59 -3.04
N VAL A 46 2.95 9.36 -3.44
CA VAL A 46 3.93 8.27 -3.55
C VAL A 46 4.14 7.87 -5.01
N ASN A 47 5.27 7.22 -5.30
CA ASN A 47 5.51 6.61 -6.59
C ASN A 47 5.01 5.15 -6.57
N MET A 48 4.01 4.83 -7.39
CA MET A 48 3.41 3.49 -7.52
C MET A 48 3.90 2.70 -8.74
N VAL A 49 4.97 3.15 -9.42
CA VAL A 49 5.54 2.44 -10.57
C VAL A 49 5.95 1.02 -10.16
N ASN A 50 5.47 0.04 -10.92
CA ASN A 50 5.70 -1.40 -10.72
C ASN A 50 5.22 -1.95 -9.36
N VAL A 51 4.22 -1.31 -8.74
CA VAL A 51 3.54 -1.89 -7.58
C VAL A 51 2.51 -2.92 -8.06
N GLU A 52 2.55 -4.10 -7.44
CA GLU A 52 1.55 -5.15 -7.59
C GLU A 52 0.75 -5.29 -6.29
N ILE A 53 -0.56 -5.47 -6.41
CA ILE A 53 -1.47 -5.72 -5.29
C ILE A 53 -2.23 -6.99 -5.63
N SER A 54 -1.91 -8.09 -4.96
CA SER A 54 -2.53 -9.40 -5.13
C SER A 54 -3.03 -9.94 -3.80
N ASP A 55 -3.97 -10.90 -3.85
CA ASP A 55 -4.45 -11.65 -2.67
C ASP A 55 -4.93 -10.77 -1.50
N CYS A 56 -5.42 -9.57 -1.81
CA CYS A 56 -5.89 -8.58 -0.83
C CYS A 56 -7.41 -8.48 -0.81
N ASN A 57 -7.97 -8.12 0.34
CA ASN A 57 -9.35 -7.62 0.39
C ASN A 57 -9.39 -6.17 -0.15
N LEU A 58 -9.96 -6.00 -1.34
CA LEU A 58 -10.04 -4.70 -2.03
C LEU A 58 -11.32 -3.91 -1.71
N SER A 59 -12.14 -4.38 -0.78
CA SER A 59 -13.40 -3.73 -0.40
C SER A 59 -13.16 -2.30 0.08
N GLY A 60 -13.77 -1.33 -0.60
CA GLY A 60 -13.63 0.10 -0.29
C GLY A 60 -12.30 0.73 -0.71
N MET A 61 -11.37 -0.02 -1.30
CA MET A 61 -10.12 0.53 -1.84
C MET A 61 -10.42 1.50 -3.00
N LYS A 62 -9.71 2.63 -3.01
CA LYS A 62 -9.87 3.66 -4.05
C LYS A 62 -8.54 4.03 -4.69
N ILE A 63 -8.56 4.21 -6.01
CA ILE A 63 -7.48 4.83 -6.79
C ILE A 63 -8.05 6.10 -7.43
N GLU A 64 -7.42 7.24 -7.17
CA GLU A 64 -7.91 8.56 -7.63
C GLU A 64 -9.40 8.80 -7.29
N GLY A 65 -9.83 8.28 -6.13
CA GLY A 65 -11.21 8.41 -5.63
C GLY A 65 -12.21 7.40 -6.20
N ILE A 66 -11.83 6.58 -7.18
CA ILE A 66 -12.68 5.56 -7.82
C ILE A 66 -12.50 4.22 -7.09
N LEU A 67 -13.60 3.52 -6.80
CA LEU A 67 -13.53 2.19 -6.20
C LEU A 67 -12.86 1.20 -7.16
N VAL A 68 -11.88 0.44 -6.66
CA VAL A 68 -11.15 -0.54 -7.48
C VAL A 68 -12.07 -1.64 -8.00
N LEU A 69 -13.07 -2.06 -7.20
CA LEU A 69 -14.06 -3.04 -7.63
C LEU A 69 -14.91 -2.51 -8.80
N ASP A 70 -15.31 -1.24 -8.79
CA ASP A 70 -16.03 -0.62 -9.92
C ASP A 70 -15.15 -0.58 -11.18
N MET A 71 -13.84 -0.38 -11.04
CA MET A 71 -12.89 -0.42 -12.16
C MET A 71 -12.81 -1.82 -12.78
N PHE A 72 -12.81 -2.87 -11.97
CA PHE A 72 -12.82 -4.26 -12.45
C PHE A 72 -14.13 -4.61 -13.15
N GLU A 73 -15.27 -4.25 -12.56
CA GLU A 73 -16.57 -4.44 -13.22
C GLU A 73 -16.64 -3.72 -14.57
N ALA A 74 -16.08 -2.51 -14.66
CA ALA A 74 -16.01 -1.77 -15.91
C ALA A 74 -15.11 -2.46 -16.94
N TYR A 75 -13.96 -3.01 -16.52
CA TYR A 75 -13.05 -3.76 -17.39
C TYR A 75 -13.69 -5.04 -17.92
N GLU A 76 -14.36 -5.81 -17.07
CA GLU A 76 -15.07 -7.04 -17.47
C GLU A 76 -16.16 -6.75 -18.50
N LYS A 77 -16.93 -5.66 -18.32
CA LYS A 77 -17.96 -5.23 -19.28
C LYS A 77 -17.41 -4.84 -20.64
N LEU A 78 -16.17 -4.37 -20.73
CA LEU A 78 -15.51 -4.04 -22.01
C LEU A 78 -15.06 -5.28 -22.78
N GLN A 79 -14.96 -6.43 -22.11
CA GLN A 79 -14.55 -7.70 -22.72
C GLN A 79 -15.73 -8.60 -23.09
N ALA A 80 -16.94 -8.28 -22.62
CA ALA A 80 -18.19 -8.96 -22.97
C ALA A 80 -18.73 -8.51 -24.33
#